data_AF-A0A357R2P6-F1
#
_entry.id   AF-A0A357R2P6-F1
#
_cell.length_a   1.000
_cell.length_b   1.000
_cell.length_c   1.000
_cell.angle_alpha   90.00
_cell.angle_beta   90.00
_cell.angle_gamma   90.00
#
_symmetry.space_group_name_H-M   'P 1'
#
loop_
_entity.id
_entity.type
_entity.pdbx_description
1 polymer ?
#
loop_
_entity_poly.entity_id
_entity_poly.type
_entity_poly.pdbx_seq_one_letter_code
_entity_poly.pdbx_strand_id
1 'polypeptide(L)'
;MKYLVRYLNLVLLLIFTLSLALFASLEVTSLTSINVYIGYPVKLIVDVLRSLSLTSELGNILAWILLIFICGLPSVFGWWMYQKDHHNRVLLYLLILFSISLIYLYYGLLNYWFIHPMFSSMVTEYLGVLYFIISILIFGSIGCIWVVYIMIHANNREQLLSSCQLILLLAAMVLTVSLGLSVADLIKPTDATSLLGLSLLLQGSKIIPETLMIILLIKLIQFTSLMHIDVFSVSLLPKLASIRRLSKAIVLLAIILPVINGFAQLGFIHHLHDVSIVIQFPWTELIISFTLLFICELLIQGIETSEENKQFI
;
A
#
# COMPACT_ATOMS: atom_id res chain seq x y z
N MET A 1 12.06 -1.18 21.17
CA MET A 1 11.66 -2.02 20.03
C MET A 1 12.12 -3.48 20.07
N LYS A 2 13.13 -3.89 20.86
CA LYS A 2 13.51 -5.33 21.01
C LYS A 2 12.33 -6.25 21.37
N TYR A 3 11.40 -5.80 22.21
CA TYR A 3 10.19 -6.54 22.55
C TYR A 3 9.22 -6.69 21.37
N LEU A 4 9.13 -5.70 20.48
CA LEU A 4 8.18 -5.71 19.36
C LEU A 4 8.52 -6.78 18.32
N VAL A 5 9.82 -7.01 18.05
CA VAL A 5 10.28 -8.10 17.16
C VAL A 5 9.93 -9.48 17.72
N ARG A 6 9.96 -9.65 19.04
CA ARG A 6 9.63 -10.92 19.71
C ARG A 6 8.15 -11.29 19.58
N TYR A 7 7.26 -10.30 19.61
CA TYR A 7 5.81 -10.50 19.48
C TYR A 7 5.27 -10.25 18.08
N LEU A 8 6.12 -9.95 17.10
CA LEU A 8 5.74 -9.56 15.74
C LEU A 8 4.75 -10.56 15.11
N ASN A 9 5.06 -11.85 15.16
CA ASN A 9 4.19 -12.89 14.60
C ASN A 9 2.85 -12.98 15.33
N LEU A 10 2.82 -12.76 16.64
CA LEU A 10 1.58 -12.76 17.43
C LEU A 10 0.71 -11.55 17.10
N VAL A 11 1.33 -10.38 16.91
CA VAL A 11 0.62 -9.15 16.50
C VAL A 11 0.02 -9.33 15.11
N LEU A 12 0.79 -9.84 14.14
CA LEU A 12 0.27 -10.09 12.79
C LEU A 12 -0.80 -11.18 12.78
N LEU A 13 -0.64 -12.24 13.56
CA LEU A 13 -1.68 -13.27 13.72
C LEU A 13 -2.97 -12.67 14.31
N LEU A 14 -2.86 -11.83 15.34
CA LEU A 14 -4.01 -11.17 15.96
C LEU A 14 -4.71 -10.23 14.98
N ILE A 15 -3.96 -9.48 14.16
CA ILE A 15 -4.51 -8.62 13.12
C ILE A 15 -5.20 -9.45 12.04
N PHE A 16 -4.58 -10.55 11.62
CA PHE A 16 -5.19 -11.49 10.68
C PHE A 16 -6.51 -12.05 11.22
N THR A 17 -6.53 -12.56 12.45
CA THR A 17 -7.77 -13.11 13.04
C THR A 17 -8.83 -12.04 13.27
N LEU A 18 -8.45 -10.83 13.69
CA LEU A 18 -9.37 -9.69 13.79
C LEU A 18 -9.93 -9.29 12.43
N SER A 19 -9.11 -9.30 11.37
CA SER A 19 -9.56 -8.96 10.02
C SER A 19 -10.58 -9.97 9.49
N LEU A 20 -10.36 -11.26 9.74
CA LEU A 20 -11.32 -12.32 9.42
C LEU A 20 -12.62 -12.16 10.21
N ALA A 21 -12.54 -11.86 11.51
CA ALA A 21 -13.71 -11.64 12.36
C ALA A 21 -14.49 -10.38 11.95
N LEU A 22 -13.80 -9.29 11.62
CA LEU A 22 -14.40 -8.06 11.10
C LEU A 22 -15.10 -8.33 9.76
N PHE A 23 -14.45 -9.04 8.83
CA PHE A 23 -15.06 -9.40 7.56
C PHE A 23 -16.33 -10.25 7.75
N ALA A 24 -16.27 -11.29 8.59
CA ALA A 24 -17.45 -12.11 8.91
C ALA A 24 -18.59 -11.29 9.52
N SER A 25 -18.26 -10.26 10.33
CA SER A 25 -19.28 -9.35 10.90
C SER A 25 -19.84 -8.36 9.87
N LEU A 26 -19.04 -7.94 8.89
CA LEU A 26 -19.44 -6.99 7.85
C LEU A 26 -20.27 -7.63 6.74
N GLU A 27 -20.11 -8.93 6.46
CA GLU A 27 -20.99 -9.65 5.53
C GLU A 27 -22.44 -9.75 6.01
N VAL A 28 -22.66 -9.74 7.33
CA VAL A 28 -24.00 -9.67 7.92
C VAL A 28 -24.67 -8.32 7.58
N THR A 29 -23.89 -7.29 7.25
CA THR A 29 -24.34 -5.98 6.77
C THR A 29 -24.07 -5.84 5.27
N SER A 30 -24.94 -6.43 4.48
CA SER A 30 -24.84 -6.76 3.04
C SER A 30 -24.42 -5.69 1.99
N LEU A 31 -23.61 -4.65 2.24
CA LEU A 31 -23.30 -3.66 1.19
C LEU A 31 -22.04 -2.75 1.32
N THR A 32 -21.17 -2.88 2.33
CA THR A 32 -20.06 -1.90 2.48
C THR A 32 -18.70 -2.47 2.13
N SER A 33 -18.20 -2.17 0.93
CA SER A 33 -16.80 -2.40 0.55
C SER A 33 -15.85 -1.52 1.39
N ILE A 34 -14.65 -2.00 1.68
CA ILE A 34 -13.61 -1.26 2.44
C ILE A 34 -13.31 0.13 1.85
N ASN A 35 -13.47 0.26 0.54
CA ASN A 35 -13.35 1.53 -0.18
C ASN A 35 -14.29 2.61 0.38
N VAL A 36 -15.48 2.22 0.86
CA VAL A 36 -16.46 3.12 1.48
C VAL A 36 -15.93 3.66 2.81
N TYR A 37 -15.29 2.82 3.64
CA TYR A 37 -14.76 3.26 4.95
C TYR A 37 -13.53 4.16 4.80
N ILE A 38 -12.60 3.82 3.91
CA ILE A 38 -11.41 4.64 3.63
C ILE A 38 -11.79 5.96 2.96
N GLY A 39 -12.80 5.95 2.10
CA GLY A 39 -13.33 7.15 1.42
C GLY A 39 -14.30 7.98 2.27
N TYR A 40 -14.77 7.47 3.41
CA TYR A 40 -15.80 8.14 4.21
C TYR A 40 -15.41 9.53 4.71
N PRO A 41 -14.19 9.77 5.23
CA PRO A 41 -13.77 11.12 5.63
C PRO A 41 -13.79 12.12 4.46
N VAL A 42 -13.38 11.68 3.27
CA VAL A 42 -13.42 12.50 2.05
C VAL A 42 -14.86 12.83 1.68
N LYS A 43 -15.76 11.86 1.74
CA LYS A 43 -17.20 12.08 1.51
C LYS A 43 -17.75 13.15 2.44
N LEU A 44 -17.44 13.09 3.74
CA LEU A 44 -17.86 14.12 4.70
C LEU A 44 -17.35 15.51 4.32
N ILE A 45 -16.08 15.63 3.92
CA ILE A 45 -15.51 16.91 3.48
C ILE A 45 -16.26 17.44 2.24
N VAL A 46 -16.54 16.58 1.27
CA VAL A 46 -17.28 16.95 0.05
C VAL A 46 -18.71 17.40 0.40
N ASP A 47 -19.42 16.68 1.27
CA ASP A 47 -20.77 17.02 1.69
C ASP A 47 -20.81 18.38 2.43
N VAL A 48 -19.79 18.67 3.27
CA VAL A 48 -19.64 19.97 3.94
C VAL A 48 -19.33 21.09 2.94
N LEU A 49 -18.38 20.90 2.03
CA LEU A 49 -18.04 21.92 1.02
C LEU A 49 -19.24 22.22 0.11
N ARG A 50 -20.00 21.19 -0.24
CA ARG A 50 -21.18 21.33 -1.08
C ARG A 50 -22.33 22.03 -0.37
N SER A 51 -22.63 21.65 0.88
CA SER A 51 -23.66 22.33 1.66
C SER A 51 -23.30 23.80 1.86
N LEU A 52 -22.04 24.11 2.15
CA LEU A 52 -21.55 25.49 2.25
C LEU A 52 -21.73 26.26 0.93
N SER A 53 -21.37 25.65 -0.19
CA SER A 53 -21.50 26.27 -1.53
C SER A 53 -22.96 26.55 -1.91
N LEU A 54 -23.90 25.69 -1.52
CA LEU A 54 -25.33 25.85 -1.81
C LEU A 54 -26.05 26.85 -0.88
N THR A 55 -25.44 27.27 0.23
CA THR A 55 -26.10 28.16 1.19
C THR A 55 -26.22 29.61 0.73
N SER A 56 -25.21 30.16 0.06
CA SER A 56 -25.15 31.56 -0.38
C SER A 56 -23.96 31.81 -1.31
N GLU A 57 -23.92 32.94 -2.00
CA GLU A 57 -22.76 33.35 -2.82
C GLU A 57 -21.47 33.47 -1.98
N LEU A 58 -21.58 34.03 -0.77
CA LEU A 58 -20.46 34.08 0.17
C LEU A 58 -20.03 32.67 0.62
N GLY A 59 -20.99 31.78 0.88
CA GLY A 59 -20.73 30.38 1.18
C GLY A 59 -20.00 29.65 0.06
N ASN A 60 -20.33 29.95 -1.20
CA ASN A 60 -19.65 29.43 -2.37
C ASN A 60 -18.19 29.92 -2.45
N ILE A 61 -17.93 31.21 -2.25
CA ILE A 61 -16.56 31.74 -2.21
C ILE A 61 -15.76 31.07 -1.07
N LEU A 62 -16.36 30.93 0.11
CA LEU A 62 -15.72 30.24 1.25
C LEU A 62 -15.43 28.76 0.94
N ALA A 63 -16.33 28.07 0.25
CA ALA A 63 -16.13 26.67 -0.13
C ALA A 63 -14.91 26.52 -1.06
N TRP A 64 -14.76 27.42 -2.01
CA TRP A 64 -13.60 27.47 -2.90
C TRP A 64 -12.29 27.77 -2.16
N ILE A 65 -12.30 28.73 -1.23
CA ILE A 65 -11.13 29.05 -0.41
C ILE A 65 -10.72 27.84 0.44
N LEU A 66 -11.69 27.18 1.10
CA LEU A 66 -11.44 25.98 1.89
C LEU A 66 -10.91 24.83 1.03
N LEU A 67 -11.46 24.65 -0.17
CA LEU A 67 -11.00 23.62 -1.09
C LEU A 67 -9.53 23.82 -1.48
N ILE A 68 -9.18 25.05 -1.90
CA ILE A 68 -7.80 25.41 -2.27
C ILE A 68 -6.88 25.24 -1.06
N PHE A 69 -7.33 25.63 0.14
CA PHE A 69 -6.56 25.47 1.36
C PHE A 69 -6.28 23.99 1.66
N ILE A 70 -7.32 23.15 1.73
CA ILE A 70 -7.19 21.70 2.02
C ILE A 70 -6.28 21.02 0.99
N CYS A 71 -6.51 21.27 -0.29
CA CYS A 71 -5.73 20.62 -1.35
C CYS A 71 -4.32 21.20 -1.46
N GLY A 72 -4.10 22.45 -1.04
CA GLY A 72 -2.80 23.12 -1.03
C GLY A 72 -1.88 22.72 0.13
N LEU A 73 -2.42 22.13 1.21
CA LEU A 73 -1.64 21.72 2.38
C LEU A 73 -0.39 20.88 2.03
N PRO A 74 -0.46 19.83 1.19
CA PRO A 74 0.73 19.07 0.80
C PRO A 74 1.84 19.95 0.21
N SER A 75 1.50 20.85 -0.70
CA SER A 75 2.45 21.79 -1.31
C SER A 75 3.08 22.74 -0.30
N VAL A 76 2.27 23.28 0.62
CA VAL A 76 2.76 24.19 1.68
C VAL A 76 3.76 23.48 2.59
N PHE A 77 3.46 22.25 3.01
CA PHE A 77 4.39 21.45 3.80
C PHE A 77 5.65 21.07 3.00
N GLY A 78 5.50 20.70 1.73
CA GLY A 78 6.63 20.43 0.84
C GLY A 78 7.55 21.64 0.70
N TRP A 79 6.98 22.83 0.57
CA TRP A 79 7.72 24.08 0.49
C TRP A 79 8.45 24.39 1.80
N TRP A 80 7.78 24.24 2.94
CA TRP A 80 8.41 24.42 4.25
C TRP A 80 9.59 23.47 4.47
N MET A 81 9.45 22.20 4.08
CA MET A 81 10.54 21.21 4.16
C MET A 81 11.68 21.53 3.19
N TYR A 82 11.37 22.01 1.98
CA TYR A 82 12.37 22.46 1.01
C TYR A 82 13.15 23.70 1.48
N GLN A 83 12.51 24.62 2.21
CA GLN A 83 13.21 25.76 2.83
C GLN A 83 14.18 25.33 3.93
N LYS A 84 13.86 24.25 4.65
CA LYS A 84 14.78 23.69 5.66
C LYS A 84 15.95 22.94 5.03
N ASP A 85 15.71 22.21 3.95
CA ASP A 85 16.75 21.49 3.22
C ASP A 85 16.43 21.42 1.73
N HIS A 86 17.25 22.13 0.94
CA HIS A 86 17.12 22.27 -0.50
C HIS A 86 17.36 20.97 -1.28
N HIS A 87 17.81 19.88 -0.65
CA HIS A 87 17.87 18.57 -1.29
C HIS A 87 16.49 17.94 -1.48
N ASN A 88 15.45 18.42 -0.78
CA ASN A 88 14.08 17.91 -0.85
C ASN A 88 13.27 18.41 -2.06
N ARG A 89 13.91 18.82 -3.17
CA ARG A 89 13.22 19.31 -4.39
C ARG A 89 12.27 18.27 -4.97
N VAL A 90 12.67 17.00 -4.95
CA VAL A 90 11.83 15.91 -5.47
C VAL A 90 10.55 15.76 -4.64
N LEU A 91 10.66 15.85 -3.31
CA LEU A 91 9.50 15.84 -2.42
C LEU A 91 8.57 17.02 -2.72
N LEU A 92 9.12 18.22 -2.88
CA LEU A 92 8.34 19.41 -3.22
C LEU A 92 7.53 19.20 -4.51
N TYR A 93 8.18 18.74 -5.59
CA TYR A 93 7.49 18.49 -6.86
C TYR A 93 6.41 17.41 -6.74
N LEU A 94 6.67 16.36 -5.98
CA LEU A 94 5.71 15.28 -5.74
C LEU A 94 4.49 15.77 -4.94
N LEU A 95 4.70 16.58 -3.90
CA LEU A 95 3.61 17.16 -3.11
C LEU A 95 2.83 18.24 -3.89
N ILE A 96 3.48 18.99 -4.77
CA ILE A 96 2.81 19.89 -5.73
C ILE A 96 1.92 19.09 -6.68
N LEU A 97 2.43 17.99 -7.24
CA LEU A 97 1.64 17.11 -8.09
C LEU A 97 0.42 16.56 -7.35
N PHE A 98 0.60 16.09 -6.11
CA PHE A 98 -0.52 15.63 -5.27
C PHE A 98 -1.54 16.73 -5.00
N SER A 99 -1.10 17.95 -4.67
CA SER A 99 -2.00 19.08 -4.50
C SER A 99 -2.82 19.39 -5.75
N ILE A 100 -2.18 19.43 -6.93
CA ILE A 100 -2.87 19.68 -8.21
C ILE A 100 -3.87 18.56 -8.51
N SER A 101 -3.48 17.29 -8.31
CA SER A 101 -4.37 16.14 -8.48
C SER A 101 -5.56 16.18 -7.53
N LEU A 102 -5.34 16.55 -6.26
CA LEU A 102 -6.42 16.70 -5.27
C LEU A 102 -7.40 17.79 -5.70
N ILE A 103 -6.92 18.97 -6.12
CA ILE A 103 -7.79 20.05 -6.62
C ILE A 103 -8.64 19.54 -7.79
N TYR A 104 -8.03 18.88 -8.77
CA TYR A 104 -8.73 18.36 -9.94
C TYR A 104 -9.82 17.34 -9.56
N LEU A 105 -9.49 16.38 -8.70
CA LEU A 105 -10.43 15.32 -8.30
C LEU A 105 -11.58 15.86 -7.43
N TYR A 106 -11.29 16.71 -6.44
CA TYR A 106 -12.33 17.35 -5.64
C TYR A 106 -13.21 18.28 -6.48
N TYR A 107 -12.62 19.03 -7.42
CA TYR A 107 -13.39 19.89 -8.31
C TYR A 107 -14.43 19.10 -9.10
N GLY A 108 -14.03 17.98 -9.70
CA GLY A 108 -14.98 17.18 -10.47
C GLY A 108 -15.96 16.37 -9.60
N LEU A 109 -15.64 16.08 -8.34
CA LEU A 109 -16.62 15.57 -7.36
C LEU A 109 -17.69 16.61 -7.01
N LEU A 110 -17.29 17.88 -6.84
CA LEU A 110 -18.21 18.97 -6.49
C LEU A 110 -19.11 19.40 -7.67
N ASN A 111 -18.57 19.40 -8.89
CA ASN A 111 -19.25 19.94 -10.07
C ASN A 111 -19.91 18.89 -10.98
N TYR A 112 -20.03 17.63 -10.53
CA TYR A 112 -20.64 16.54 -11.31
C TYR A 112 -20.00 16.28 -12.68
N TRP A 113 -18.86 16.90 -13.01
CA TRP A 113 -18.18 16.75 -14.30
C TRP A 113 -17.81 15.31 -14.62
N PHE A 114 -17.61 14.48 -13.58
CA PHE A 114 -17.36 13.05 -13.76
C PHE A 114 -18.62 12.17 -13.79
N ILE A 115 -19.79 12.74 -13.47
CA ILE A 115 -21.08 12.04 -13.52
C ILE A 115 -21.72 12.41 -14.86
N HIS A 116 -21.18 11.82 -15.93
CA HIS A 116 -21.82 11.91 -17.24
C HIS A 116 -23.17 11.15 -17.18
N PRO A 117 -24.26 11.67 -17.78
CA PRO A 117 -25.58 11.02 -17.72
C PRO A 117 -25.63 9.58 -18.27
N MET A 118 -24.61 9.14 -19.03
CA MET A 118 -24.49 7.75 -19.48
C MET A 118 -24.11 6.76 -18.36
N PHE A 119 -23.58 7.24 -17.23
CA PHE A 119 -23.11 6.39 -16.12
C PHE A 119 -24.05 6.43 -14.91
N SER A 120 -25.30 6.89 -15.07
CA SER A 120 -26.25 7.10 -13.96
C SER A 120 -26.49 5.86 -13.09
N SER A 121 -26.36 4.65 -13.66
CA SER A 121 -26.49 3.37 -12.96
C SER A 121 -25.25 2.96 -12.16
N MET A 122 -24.07 3.54 -12.42
CA MET A 122 -22.79 3.23 -11.77
C MET A 122 -22.23 4.39 -10.93
N VAL A 123 -23.01 5.45 -10.71
CA VAL A 123 -22.56 6.68 -10.04
C VAL A 123 -22.03 6.42 -8.63
N THR A 124 -22.68 5.55 -7.87
CA THR A 124 -22.29 5.23 -6.48
C THR A 124 -20.94 4.53 -6.41
N GLU A 125 -20.68 3.57 -7.31
CA GLU A 125 -19.41 2.86 -7.38
C GLU A 125 -18.29 3.78 -7.85
N TYR A 126 -18.56 4.57 -8.89
CA TYR A 126 -17.58 5.52 -9.43
C TYR A 126 -17.19 6.61 -8.41
N LEU A 127 -18.16 7.15 -7.67
CA LEU A 127 -17.89 8.06 -6.54
C LEU A 127 -17.09 7.38 -5.44
N GLY A 128 -17.39 6.12 -5.12
CA GLY A 128 -16.62 5.33 -4.16
C GLY A 128 -15.15 5.18 -4.55
N VAL A 129 -14.88 4.92 -5.83
CA VAL A 129 -13.51 4.85 -6.37
C VAL A 129 -12.81 6.21 -6.30
N LEU A 130 -13.49 7.30 -6.64
CA LEU A 130 -12.91 8.65 -6.54
C LEU A 130 -12.57 9.03 -5.10
N TYR A 131 -13.47 8.77 -4.14
CA TYR A 131 -13.19 9.00 -2.72
C TYR A 131 -11.99 8.19 -2.26
N PHE A 132 -11.88 6.94 -2.70
CA PHE A 132 -10.74 6.07 -2.40
C PHE A 132 -9.42 6.62 -2.97
N ILE A 133 -9.40 7.06 -4.23
CA ILE A 133 -8.21 7.66 -4.86
C ILE A 133 -7.77 8.92 -4.10
N ILE A 134 -8.71 9.79 -3.73
CA ILE A 134 -8.41 11.00 -2.95
C ILE A 134 -7.83 10.64 -1.58
N SER A 135 -8.41 9.66 -0.89
CA SER A 135 -7.86 9.17 0.38
C SER A 135 -6.43 8.66 0.22
N ILE A 136 -6.14 7.88 -0.84
CA ILE A 136 -4.78 7.41 -1.12
C ILE A 136 -3.81 8.57 -1.34
N LEU A 137 -4.20 9.61 -2.09
CA LEU A 137 -3.35 10.78 -2.30
C LEU A 137 -3.08 11.53 -1.00
N ILE A 138 -4.09 11.67 -0.13
CA ILE A 138 -3.92 12.29 1.19
C ILE A 138 -2.97 11.45 2.06
N PHE A 139 -3.22 10.15 2.20
CA PHE A 139 -2.34 9.26 2.98
C PHE A 139 -0.92 9.19 2.40
N GLY A 140 -0.79 9.17 1.08
CA GLY A 140 0.49 9.23 0.38
C GLY A 140 1.24 10.52 0.68
N SER A 141 0.56 11.68 0.66
CA SER A 141 1.17 12.96 1.01
C SER A 141 1.69 12.99 2.45
N ILE A 142 0.89 12.50 3.41
CA ILE A 142 1.26 12.40 4.82
C ILE A 142 2.44 11.44 4.98
N GLY A 143 2.41 10.30 4.30
CA GLY A 143 3.49 9.31 4.31
C GLY A 143 4.80 9.89 3.80
N CYS A 144 4.79 10.58 2.66
CA CYS A 144 5.97 11.24 2.10
C CYS A 144 6.53 12.31 3.05
N ILE A 145 5.68 13.17 3.62
CA ILE A 145 6.09 14.18 4.59
C ILE A 145 6.71 13.52 5.83
N TRP A 146 6.08 12.47 6.34
CA TRP A 146 6.53 11.76 7.53
C TRP A 146 7.88 11.05 7.32
N VAL A 147 8.09 10.41 6.17
CA VAL A 147 9.37 9.79 5.81
C VAL A 147 10.49 10.83 5.79
N VAL A 148 10.28 11.97 5.12
CA VAL A 148 11.31 13.01 5.06
C VAL A 148 11.51 13.67 6.42
N TYR A 149 10.44 13.86 7.20
CA TYR A 149 10.56 14.34 8.57
C TYR A 149 11.46 13.43 9.42
N ILE A 150 11.27 12.12 9.33
CA ILE A 150 12.15 11.14 9.99
C ILE A 150 13.59 11.28 9.49
N MET A 151 13.81 11.40 8.18
CA MET A 151 15.17 11.52 7.63
C MET A 151 15.90 12.78 8.12
N ILE A 152 15.19 13.91 8.21
CA ILE A 152 15.77 15.20 8.65
C ILE A 152 16.00 15.23 10.17
N HIS A 153 15.09 14.67 10.97
CA HIS A 153 15.11 14.81 12.43
C HIS A 153 15.66 13.57 13.16
N ALA A 154 16.10 12.54 12.43
CA ALA A 154 16.80 11.41 13.03
C ALA A 154 18.18 11.86 13.53
N ASN A 155 18.23 12.31 14.78
CA ASN A 155 19.47 12.75 15.44
C ASN A 155 20.47 11.61 15.63
N ASN A 156 20.00 10.35 15.62
CA ASN A 156 20.86 9.18 15.64
C ASN A 156 20.34 8.06 14.74
N ARG A 157 21.25 7.14 14.41
CA ARG A 157 20.99 5.96 13.60
C ARG A 157 19.92 5.05 14.20
N GLU A 158 19.87 4.95 15.53
CA GLU A 158 18.93 4.07 16.22
C GLU A 158 17.47 4.51 16.00
N GLN A 159 17.21 5.82 16.06
CA GLN A 159 15.91 6.42 15.84
C GLN A 159 15.45 6.25 14.38
N LEU A 160 16.38 6.35 13.42
CA LEU A 160 16.09 6.08 12.01
C LEU A 160 15.69 4.62 11.79
N LEU A 161 16.45 3.67 12.36
CA LEU A 161 16.15 2.23 12.26
C LEU A 161 14.84 1.88 12.96
N SER A 162 14.58 2.48 14.12
CA SER A 162 13.33 2.34 14.87
C SER A 162 12.13 2.83 14.06
N SER A 163 12.26 3.97 13.40
CA SER A 163 11.18 4.54 12.57
C SER A 163 10.94 3.70 11.32
N CYS A 164 12.02 3.22 10.68
CA CYS A 164 11.93 2.29 9.55
C CYS A 164 11.23 0.98 9.92
N GLN A 165 11.52 0.42 11.10
CA GLN A 165 10.81 -0.75 11.62
C GLN A 165 9.32 -0.50 11.81
N LEU A 166 8.94 0.69 12.29
CA LEU A 166 7.53 1.05 12.47
C LEU A 166 6.82 1.13 11.12
N ILE A 167 7.46 1.73 10.10
CA ILE A 167 6.91 1.78 8.73
C ILE A 167 6.72 0.37 8.17
N LEU A 168 7.74 -0.48 8.27
CA LEU A 168 7.66 -1.87 7.80
C LEU A 168 6.57 -2.66 8.53
N LEU A 169 6.39 -2.41 9.83
CA LEU A 169 5.33 -3.03 10.62
C LEU A 169 3.95 -2.58 10.12
N LEU A 170 3.71 -1.28 9.96
CA LEU A 170 2.44 -0.76 9.46
C LEU A 170 2.12 -1.31 8.06
N ALA A 171 3.11 -1.39 7.18
CA ALA A 171 2.95 -2.01 5.86
C ALA A 171 2.56 -3.50 5.99
N ALA A 172 3.20 -4.24 6.88
CA ALA A 172 2.86 -5.64 7.13
C ALA A 172 1.44 -5.80 7.69
N MET A 173 1.00 -4.90 8.58
CA MET A 173 -0.38 -4.89 9.09
C MET A 173 -1.40 -4.67 7.97
N VAL A 174 -1.17 -3.69 7.08
CA VAL A 174 -2.06 -3.40 5.94
C VAL A 174 -2.14 -4.60 5.00
N LEU A 175 -1.02 -5.21 4.64
CA LEU A 175 -1.01 -6.42 3.80
C LEU A 175 -1.68 -7.61 4.49
N THR A 176 -1.54 -7.73 5.80
CA THR A 176 -2.20 -8.79 6.58
C THR A 176 -3.72 -8.64 6.58
N VAL A 177 -4.21 -7.40 6.64
CA VAL A 177 -5.64 -7.11 6.46
C VAL A 177 -6.08 -7.45 5.04
N SER A 178 -5.32 -7.05 4.01
CA SER A 178 -5.59 -7.41 2.59
C SER A 178 -5.71 -8.92 2.42
N LEU A 179 -4.73 -9.66 2.94
CA LEU A 179 -4.70 -11.12 2.88
C LEU A 179 -5.90 -11.75 3.61
N GLY A 180 -6.27 -11.23 4.79
CA GLY A 180 -7.44 -11.70 5.53
C GLY A 180 -8.73 -11.58 4.72
N LEU A 181 -8.89 -10.47 3.99
CA LEU A 181 -10.05 -10.26 3.11
C LEU A 181 -10.03 -11.20 1.90
N SER A 182 -8.87 -11.34 1.24
CA SER A 182 -8.68 -12.27 0.11
C SER A 182 -8.98 -13.72 0.50
N VAL A 183 -8.58 -14.13 1.71
CA VAL A 183 -8.87 -15.47 2.25
C VAL A 183 -10.34 -15.62 2.64
N ALA A 184 -10.96 -14.58 3.18
CA ALA A 184 -12.38 -14.65 3.53
C ALA A 184 -13.27 -14.75 2.28
N ASP A 185 -12.93 -14.03 1.21
CA ASP A 185 -13.59 -14.14 -0.09
C ASP A 185 -13.50 -15.55 -0.69
N LEU A 186 -12.44 -16.31 -0.38
CA LEU A 186 -12.28 -17.71 -0.81
C LEU A 186 -13.24 -18.67 -0.08
N ILE A 187 -13.61 -18.34 1.17
CA ILE A 187 -14.44 -19.20 2.03
C ILE A 187 -15.93 -19.00 1.74
N LYS A 188 -16.31 -18.00 0.93
CA LYS A 188 -17.69 -17.77 0.51
C LYS A 188 -18.28 -19.03 -0.12
N PRO A 189 -19.49 -19.45 0.31
CA PRO A 189 -20.13 -20.63 -0.25
C PRO A 189 -20.40 -20.36 -1.74
N THR A 190 -19.65 -21.06 -2.59
CA THR A 190 -19.90 -21.11 -4.02
C THR A 190 -20.81 -22.32 -4.26
N ASP A 191 -21.99 -22.09 -4.83
CA ASP A 191 -23.02 -23.13 -5.04
C ASP A 191 -22.57 -24.28 -5.98
N ALA A 192 -21.38 -24.20 -6.57
CA ALA A 192 -20.82 -25.20 -7.48
C ALA A 192 -19.50 -25.80 -6.95
N THR A 193 -19.60 -26.98 -6.34
CA THR A 193 -18.45 -27.80 -5.88
C THR A 193 -17.45 -28.15 -6.99
N SER A 194 -17.86 -28.14 -8.25
CA SER A 194 -17.02 -28.39 -9.43
C SER A 194 -16.03 -27.26 -9.76
N LEU A 195 -16.24 -26.05 -9.21
CA LEU A 195 -15.40 -24.87 -9.46
C LEU A 195 -14.43 -24.57 -8.30
N LEU A 196 -14.45 -25.37 -7.24
CA LEU A 196 -13.65 -25.12 -6.04
C LEU A 196 -12.14 -25.17 -6.34
N GLY A 197 -11.69 -26.13 -7.15
CA GLY A 197 -10.30 -26.21 -7.60
C GLY A 197 -9.87 -25.04 -8.51
N LEU A 198 -10.77 -24.56 -9.37
CA LEU A 198 -10.52 -23.37 -10.19
C LEU A 198 -10.46 -22.12 -9.33
N SER A 199 -11.40 -21.92 -8.41
CA SER A 199 -11.43 -20.77 -7.49
C SER A 199 -10.17 -20.66 -6.63
N LEU A 200 -9.66 -21.80 -6.13
CA LEU A 200 -8.40 -21.88 -5.39
C LEU A 200 -7.20 -21.48 -6.25
N LEU A 201 -7.18 -21.89 -7.52
CA LEU A 201 -6.10 -21.57 -8.45
C LEU A 201 -6.14 -20.08 -8.87
N LEU A 202 -7.33 -19.56 -9.14
CA LEU A 202 -7.57 -18.14 -9.46
C LEU A 202 -7.14 -17.24 -8.28
N GLN A 203 -7.59 -17.54 -7.06
CA GLN A 203 -7.27 -16.74 -5.87
C GLN A 203 -5.85 -16.98 -5.35
N GLY A 204 -5.29 -18.18 -5.55
CA GLY A 204 -3.92 -18.52 -5.20
C GLY A 204 -2.89 -17.62 -5.88
N SER A 205 -3.19 -17.15 -7.10
CA SER A 205 -2.36 -16.17 -7.81
C SER A 205 -2.24 -14.80 -7.10
N LYS A 206 -3.18 -14.48 -6.19
CA LYS A 206 -3.17 -13.27 -5.35
C LYS A 206 -2.64 -13.55 -3.94
N ILE A 207 -3.14 -14.60 -3.30
CA ILE A 207 -2.83 -14.97 -1.91
C ILE A 207 -1.34 -15.33 -1.72
N ILE A 208 -0.74 -16.06 -2.67
CA ILE A 208 0.64 -16.53 -2.54
C ILE A 208 1.64 -15.35 -2.54
N PRO A 209 1.62 -14.43 -3.52
CA PRO A 209 2.47 -13.23 -3.49
C PRO A 209 2.30 -12.38 -2.22
N GLU A 210 1.07 -12.12 -1.79
CA GLU A 210 0.79 -11.35 -0.57
C GLU A 210 1.38 -12.02 0.68
N THR A 211 1.18 -13.34 0.82
CA THR A 211 1.72 -14.11 1.96
C THR A 211 3.24 -14.07 2.00
N LEU A 212 3.89 -14.26 0.85
CA LEU A 212 5.35 -14.19 0.75
C LEU A 212 5.87 -12.78 1.03
N MET A 213 5.13 -11.73 0.63
CA MET A 213 5.46 -10.35 0.93
C MET A 213 5.39 -10.06 2.43
N ILE A 214 4.38 -10.57 3.15
CA ILE A 214 4.32 -10.44 4.61
C ILE A 214 5.55 -11.11 5.26
N ILE A 215 5.92 -12.31 4.80
CA ILE A 215 7.13 -13.00 5.28
C ILE A 215 8.40 -12.18 4.98
N LEU A 216 8.46 -11.53 3.82
CA LEU A 216 9.57 -10.66 3.43
C LEU A 216 9.68 -9.45 4.36
N LEU A 217 8.57 -8.78 4.65
CA LEU A 217 8.52 -7.65 5.59
C LEU A 217 8.95 -8.07 7.00
N ILE A 218 8.51 -9.23 7.48
CA ILE A 218 8.97 -9.79 8.76
C ILE A 218 10.50 -9.96 8.78
N LYS A 219 11.08 -10.53 7.71
CA LYS A 219 12.54 -10.68 7.60
C LYS A 219 13.25 -9.32 7.58
N LEU A 220 12.69 -8.30 6.93
CA LEU A 220 13.24 -6.95 6.92
C LEU A 220 13.19 -6.27 8.30
N ILE A 221 12.09 -6.44 9.05
CA ILE A 221 11.98 -5.95 10.44
C ILE A 221 13.05 -6.62 11.32
N GLN A 222 13.25 -7.93 11.18
CA GLN A 222 14.29 -8.65 11.90
C GLN A 222 15.71 -8.25 11.46
N PHE A 223 15.91 -7.93 10.19
CA PHE A 223 17.19 -7.49 9.64
C PHE A 223 17.57 -6.09 10.14
N THR A 224 16.65 -5.12 10.05
CA THR A 224 16.85 -3.77 10.59
C THR A 224 17.14 -3.78 12.09
N SER A 225 16.58 -4.74 12.83
CA SER A 225 16.89 -4.93 14.26
C SER A 225 18.32 -5.39 14.52
N LEU A 226 18.93 -6.13 13.60
CA LEU A 226 20.33 -6.55 13.72
C LEU A 226 21.29 -5.45 13.29
N MET A 227 20.93 -4.67 12.28
CA MET A 227 21.78 -3.55 11.85
C MET A 227 22.03 -2.54 12.97
N HIS A 228 21.13 -2.43 13.96
CA HIS A 228 21.33 -1.60 15.15
C HIS A 228 22.65 -1.91 15.86
N ILE A 229 23.07 -3.18 15.86
CA ILE A 229 24.26 -3.66 16.58
C ILE A 229 25.54 -3.45 15.74
N ASP A 230 25.49 -3.70 14.44
CA ASP A 230 26.66 -3.58 13.57
C ASP A 230 26.28 -3.25 12.12
N VAL A 231 26.98 -2.30 11.49
CA VAL A 231 26.79 -1.96 10.07
C VAL A 231 27.82 -2.71 9.28
N PHE A 232 27.42 -3.37 8.19
CA PHE A 232 28.33 -4.10 7.31
C PHE A 232 29.14 -5.22 7.97
N SER A 233 28.54 -5.95 8.92
CA SER A 233 29.16 -7.14 9.49
C SER A 233 28.88 -8.39 8.64
N VAL A 234 29.84 -9.32 8.61
CA VAL A 234 29.68 -10.65 8.00
C VAL A 234 28.48 -11.40 8.57
N SER A 235 28.13 -11.15 9.84
CA SER A 235 26.96 -11.74 10.51
C SER A 235 25.61 -11.39 9.86
N LEU A 236 25.55 -10.35 9.01
CA LEU A 236 24.36 -9.95 8.27
C LEU A 236 24.19 -10.71 6.94
N LEU A 237 25.27 -11.27 6.37
CA LEU A 237 25.24 -11.97 5.06
C LEU A 237 24.21 -13.10 5.00
N PRO A 238 24.08 -14.01 6.01
CA PRO A 238 23.08 -15.07 5.95
C PRO A 238 21.65 -14.54 5.90
N LYS A 239 21.36 -13.42 6.56
CA LYS A 239 20.04 -12.78 6.54
C LYS A 239 19.78 -12.09 5.20
N LEU A 240 20.74 -11.35 4.67
CA LEU A 240 20.65 -10.75 3.34
C LEU A 240 20.44 -11.81 2.25
N ALA A 241 21.20 -12.91 2.30
CA ALA A 241 21.03 -14.03 1.37
C ALA A 241 19.64 -14.70 1.50
N SER A 242 19.06 -14.71 2.70
CA SER A 242 17.68 -15.20 2.89
C SER A 242 16.64 -14.24 2.30
N ILE A 243 16.79 -12.93 2.52
CA ILE A 243 15.92 -11.89 1.95
C ILE A 243 16.02 -11.89 0.42
N ARG A 244 17.24 -11.99 -0.13
CA ARG A 244 17.50 -12.09 -1.57
C ARG A 244 16.80 -13.29 -2.19
N ARG A 245 16.95 -14.48 -1.59
CA ARG A 245 16.30 -15.71 -2.07
C ARG A 245 14.78 -15.58 -2.07
N LEU A 246 14.20 -15.03 -1.01
CA LEU A 246 12.76 -14.82 -0.91
C LEU A 246 12.27 -13.78 -1.94
N SER A 247 12.98 -12.66 -2.09
CA SER A 247 12.66 -11.62 -3.07
C SER A 247 12.67 -12.17 -4.50
N LYS A 248 13.68 -12.99 -4.84
CA LYS A 248 13.75 -13.69 -6.14
C LYS A 248 12.57 -14.64 -6.34
N ALA A 249 12.19 -15.40 -5.31
CA ALA A 249 11.03 -16.29 -5.36
C ALA A 249 9.73 -15.51 -5.60
N ILE A 250 9.52 -14.38 -4.92
CA ILE A 250 8.35 -13.52 -5.12
C ILE A 250 8.31 -12.98 -6.54
N VAL A 251 9.43 -12.45 -7.07
CA VAL A 251 9.49 -11.94 -8.46
C VAL A 251 9.12 -13.05 -9.46
N LEU A 252 9.67 -14.26 -9.30
CA LEU A 252 9.36 -15.38 -10.19
C LEU A 252 7.88 -15.79 -10.09
N LEU A 253 7.35 -15.95 -8.87
CA LEU A 253 5.96 -16.35 -8.67
C LEU A 253 4.97 -15.26 -9.10
N ALA A 254 5.28 -13.99 -8.88
CA ALA A 254 4.50 -12.84 -9.32
C ALA A 254 4.37 -12.77 -10.85
N ILE A 255 5.33 -13.33 -11.61
CA ILE A 255 5.26 -13.40 -13.07
C ILE A 255 4.60 -14.71 -13.52
N ILE A 256 4.97 -15.84 -12.92
CA ILE A 256 4.53 -17.16 -13.35
C ILE A 256 3.06 -17.42 -12.98
N LEU A 257 2.62 -17.07 -11.78
CA LEU A 257 1.26 -17.37 -11.31
C LEU A 257 0.18 -16.68 -12.14
N PRO A 258 0.28 -15.38 -12.52
CA PRO A 258 -0.70 -14.76 -13.41
C PRO A 258 -0.74 -15.41 -14.80
N VAL A 259 0.40 -15.88 -15.32
CA VAL A 259 0.47 -16.57 -16.61
C VAL A 259 -0.21 -17.94 -16.53
N ILE A 260 0.09 -18.72 -15.49
CA ILE A 260 -0.59 -20.00 -15.23
C ILE A 260 -2.10 -19.78 -15.06
N ASN A 261 -2.48 -18.74 -14.31
CA ASN A 261 -3.88 -18.35 -14.12
C ASN A 261 -4.53 -18.01 -15.47
N GLY A 262 -3.88 -17.22 -16.34
CA GLY A 262 -4.36 -16.94 -17.68
C GLY A 262 -4.57 -18.19 -18.54
N PHE A 263 -3.65 -19.14 -18.50
CA PHE A 263 -3.82 -20.43 -19.19
C PHE A 263 -4.96 -21.27 -18.60
N ALA A 264 -5.13 -21.27 -17.28
CA ALA A 264 -6.25 -21.94 -16.63
C ALA A 264 -7.59 -21.31 -17.07
N GLN A 265 -7.71 -19.98 -17.04
CA GLN A 265 -8.91 -19.28 -17.51
C GLN A 265 -9.25 -19.62 -18.97
N LEU A 266 -8.24 -19.70 -19.85
CA LEU A 266 -8.43 -20.13 -21.24
C LEU A 266 -8.90 -21.59 -21.34
N GLY A 267 -8.33 -22.50 -20.54
CA GLY A 267 -8.73 -23.91 -20.52
C GLY A 267 -10.15 -24.15 -19.99
N PHE A 268 -10.63 -23.29 -19.09
CA PHE A 268 -11.96 -23.38 -18.48
C PHE A 268 -12.96 -22.35 -19.03
N ILE A 269 -12.69 -21.75 -20.19
CA ILE A 269 -13.50 -20.67 -20.77
C ILE A 269 -14.99 -21.06 -20.92
N HIS A 270 -15.26 -22.34 -21.23
CA HIS A 270 -16.62 -22.87 -21.38
C HIS A 270 -17.39 -23.01 -20.05
N HIS A 271 -16.69 -23.01 -18.92
CA HIS A 271 -17.28 -23.04 -17.58
C HIS A 271 -17.36 -21.65 -16.93
N LEU A 272 -16.71 -20.66 -17.54
CA LEU A 272 -16.61 -19.29 -17.07
C LEU A 272 -17.59 -18.41 -17.88
N HIS A 273 -18.89 -18.63 -17.72
CA HIS A 273 -19.88 -17.69 -18.25
C HIS A 273 -19.68 -16.33 -17.56
N ASP A 274 -19.50 -15.27 -18.35
CA ASP A 274 -19.30 -13.87 -17.94
C ASP A 274 -17.98 -13.48 -17.24
N VAL A 275 -16.95 -14.33 -17.23
CA VAL A 275 -15.63 -13.91 -16.70
C VAL A 275 -14.78 -13.30 -17.81
N SER A 276 -14.55 -11.99 -17.73
CA SER A 276 -13.50 -11.35 -18.53
C SER A 276 -12.15 -12.01 -18.22
N ILE A 277 -11.49 -12.59 -19.23
CA ILE A 277 -10.13 -13.11 -19.08
C ILE A 277 -9.22 -11.91 -18.81
N VAL A 278 -8.70 -11.82 -17.58
CA VAL A 278 -7.81 -10.74 -17.16
C VAL A 278 -6.62 -11.35 -16.45
N ILE A 279 -5.44 -11.14 -17.03
CA ILE A 279 -4.17 -11.46 -16.39
C ILE A 279 -3.83 -10.30 -15.46
N GLN A 280 -4.03 -10.49 -14.16
CA GLN A 280 -3.68 -9.51 -13.14
C GLN A 280 -2.32 -9.84 -12.54
N PHE A 281 -1.34 -8.95 -12.74
CA PHE A 281 -0.04 -9.07 -12.09
C PHE A 281 -0.05 -8.39 -10.71
N PRO A 282 0.56 -9.01 -9.68
CA PRO A 282 0.73 -8.41 -8.35
C PRO A 282 1.88 -7.39 -8.41
N TRP A 283 1.59 -6.22 -9.01
CA TRP A 283 2.60 -5.20 -9.32
C TRP A 283 3.30 -4.66 -8.07
N THR A 284 2.56 -4.46 -6.97
CA THR A 284 3.13 -3.98 -5.70
C THR A 284 4.19 -4.94 -5.18
N GLU A 285 3.86 -6.23 -5.14
CA GLU A 285 4.75 -7.29 -4.67
C GLU A 285 5.99 -7.41 -5.55
N LEU A 286 5.79 -7.30 -6.86
CA LEU A 286 6.82 -7.38 -7.87
C LEU A 286 7.82 -6.22 -7.77
N ILE A 287 7.32 -4.97 -7.70
CA ILE A 287 8.16 -3.77 -7.62
C ILE A 287 8.98 -3.80 -6.33
N ILE A 288 8.34 -4.03 -5.19
CA ILE A 288 9.02 -4.05 -3.88
C ILE A 288 10.09 -5.16 -3.84
N SER A 289 9.74 -6.37 -4.27
CA SER A 289 10.69 -7.50 -4.25
C SER A 289 11.84 -7.30 -5.21
N PHE A 290 11.60 -6.70 -6.38
CA PHE A 290 12.67 -6.39 -7.34
C PHE A 290 13.63 -5.34 -6.79
N THR A 291 13.11 -4.25 -6.22
CA THR A 291 13.93 -3.21 -5.57
C THR A 291 14.75 -3.79 -4.42
N LEU A 292 14.15 -4.62 -3.57
CA LEU A 292 14.85 -5.26 -2.46
C LEU A 292 15.93 -6.23 -2.93
N LEU A 293 15.71 -6.95 -4.03
CA LEU A 293 16.71 -7.82 -4.63
C LEU A 293 17.94 -7.01 -5.05
N PHE A 294 17.74 -5.88 -5.72
CA PHE A 294 18.83 -4.98 -6.12
C PHE A 294 19.58 -4.41 -4.91
N ILE A 295 18.85 -3.92 -3.90
CA ILE A 295 19.44 -3.41 -2.65
C ILE A 295 20.24 -4.50 -1.93
N CYS A 296 19.74 -5.73 -1.86
CA CYS A 296 20.43 -6.83 -1.21
C CYS A 296 21.75 -7.18 -1.92
N GLU A 297 21.78 -7.18 -3.25
CA GLU A 297 23.03 -7.43 -3.98
C GLU A 297 24.06 -6.34 -3.72
N LEU A 298 23.64 -5.06 -3.74
CA LEU A 298 24.54 -3.94 -3.40
C LEU A 298 25.10 -4.05 -1.97
N LEU A 299 24.26 -4.44 -1.00
CA LEU A 299 24.70 -4.59 0.39
C LEU A 299 25.62 -5.80 0.58
N ILE A 300 25.35 -6.92 -0.09
CA ILE A 300 26.22 -8.11 -0.03
C ILE A 300 27.60 -7.76 -0.58
N GLN A 301 27.66 -7.17 -1.78
CA GLN A 301 28.92 -6.73 -2.39
C GLN A 301 29.65 -5.72 -1.50
N GLY A 302 28.93 -4.74 -0.94
CA GLY A 302 29.51 -3.74 -0.04
C GLY A 302 30.12 -4.35 1.23
N ILE A 303 29.51 -5.40 1.80
CA ILE A 303 30.07 -6.12 2.95
C ILE A 303 31.32 -6.89 2.55
N GLU A 304 31.27 -7.62 1.44
CA GLU A 304 32.41 -8.42 0.94
C GLU A 304 33.63 -7.51 0.66
N THR A 305 33.44 -6.40 -0.05
CA THR A 305 34.51 -5.42 -0.31
C THR A 305 35.02 -4.77 0.98
N SER A 306 34.15 -4.48 1.95
CA SER A 306 34.60 -3.93 3.24
C SER A 306 35.45 -4.91 4.03
N GLU A 307 35.18 -6.21 3.94
CA GLU A 307 35.97 -7.24 4.62
C GLU A 307 37.32 -7.45 3.92
N GLU A 308 37.35 -7.48 2.59
CA GLU A 308 38.61 -7.51 1.82
C GLU A 308 39.50 -6.33 2.20
N ASN A 309 38.96 -5.11 2.24
CA ASN A 309 39.73 -3.93 2.62
C ASN A 309 40.31 -3.98 4.04
N LYS A 310 39.63 -4.65 4.99
CA LYS A 310 40.17 -4.87 6.34
C LYS A 310 41.31 -5.88 6.38
N GLN A 311 41.46 -6.74 5.38
CA GLN A 311 42.58 -7.70 5.28
C GLN A 311 43.86 -7.04 4.75
N PHE A 312 43.75 -5.84 4.16
CA PHE A 312 44.88 -5.09 3.59
C PHE A 312 45.41 -3.95 4.50
N ILE A 313 44.76 -3.67 5.64
CA ILE A 313 45.18 -2.72 6.68
C ILE A 313 45.75 -3.49 7.86
#